data_AF-A0A353B9W4-F1
#
_entry.id   AF-A0A353B9W4-F1
#
_cell.length_a   1.000
_cell.length_b   1.000
_cell.length_c   1.000
_cell.angle_alpha   90.00
_cell.angle_beta   90.00
_cell.angle_gamma   90.00
#
_symmetry.space_group_name_H-M   'P 1'
#
loop_
_entity.id
_entity.type
_entity.pdbx_description
1 polymer ?
#
loop_
_entity_poly.entity_id
_entity_poly.type
_entity_poly.pdbx_seq_one_letter_code
_entity_poly.pdbx_strand_id
1 'polypeptide(L)'
;MGISRRRCLKTMIALGAATGVQSTWAGQLAARMKAAKTRRRLVVLWMPGGPSQMDTFDLKPGHENGGSFKEISTKVPGIKISEHLPGIAQHMDKLSIVRSMSTKEGDHSRGTYLIRTGQRPGAPVRYPSVPAALAKELSAQGPTTTGYVSILPNSFINPPAFSAGFLGASREPLTVASTNSFNPEQLGQAEPRETELRVDNLLPPDGIDKERLVQRRQFWEILQEGYGVSTRQGAPATHDTVYRRAMQLAESDLVEAFDLTQESDDVRESYGTDPFGQGCLMARRLLQRDVPVVEVSMADAQGGLSWDSHANNFDIVKTLSERLDRSWSRLMTELEETGLLEETTIVWMGEFGRTPRINPQGGRDHFPGAWSCVLGGAGIQGGSVIGKTTADGMAVADNPVTAPDFLATLCEAVGVDPETENMAADRRPIKISEGLPIKELLA
;
A
#
# COMPACT_ATOMS: atom_id res chain seq x y z
N MET A 1 44.33 1.75 37.38
CA MET A 1 43.55 3.01 37.43
C MET A 1 42.42 2.91 36.42
N GLY A 2 41.18 2.74 36.88
CA GLY A 2 40.01 2.61 36.00
C GLY A 2 39.48 3.97 35.58
N ILE A 3 39.45 4.25 34.27
CA ILE A 3 38.79 5.44 33.75
C ILE A 3 37.27 5.18 33.79
N SER A 4 36.53 5.97 34.56
CA SER A 4 35.08 5.84 34.61
C SER A 4 34.46 6.30 33.28
N ARG A 5 33.37 5.63 32.85
CA ARG A 5 32.64 5.95 31.61
C ARG A 5 32.31 7.44 31.48
N ARG A 6 31.98 8.09 32.60
CA ARG A 6 31.68 9.52 32.68
C ARG A 6 32.89 10.41 32.39
N ARG A 7 34.11 9.96 32.75
CA ARG A 7 35.36 10.67 32.46
C ARG A 7 35.74 10.51 31.00
N CYS A 8 35.57 9.32 30.41
CA CYS A 8 35.79 9.07 28.98
C CYS A 8 34.88 9.95 28.10
N LEU A 9 33.58 10.03 28.41
CA LEU A 9 32.62 10.90 27.71
C LEU A 9 32.98 12.38 27.84
N LYS A 10 33.40 12.84 29.02
CA LYS A 10 33.83 14.24 29.21
C LYS A 10 35.10 14.57 28.43
N THR A 11 36.06 13.64 28.35
CA THR A 11 37.30 13.85 27.57
C THR A 11 37.03 13.88 26.06
N MET A 12 36.10 13.06 25.55
CA MET A 12 35.73 13.09 24.13
C MET A 12 35.00 14.38 23.72
N ILE A 13 34.12 14.91 24.58
CA ILE A 13 33.44 16.19 24.34
C ILE A 13 34.45 17.35 24.36
N ALA A 14 35.43 17.32 25.27
CA ALA A 14 36.46 18.35 25.36
C ALA A 14 37.43 18.35 24.17
N LEU A 15 37.71 17.18 23.58
CA LEU A 15 38.52 17.10 22.35
C LEU A 15 37.77 17.60 21.10
N GLY A 16 36.45 17.38 21.04
CA GLY A 16 35.63 17.80 19.90
C GLY A 16 35.45 19.32 19.77
N ALA A 17 35.65 20.09 20.84
CA ALA A 17 35.52 21.54 20.82
C ALA A 17 36.74 22.28 20.27
N ALA A 18 37.92 21.62 20.17
CA ALA A 18 39.17 22.26 19.79
C ALA A 18 39.53 22.11 18.29
N THR A 19 38.87 21.22 17.57
CA THR A 19 39.03 21.03 16.12
C THR A 19 37.67 21.22 15.47
N GLY A 20 37.49 22.25 14.65
CA GLY A 20 36.22 22.66 14.01
C GLY A 20 35.56 21.65 13.06
N VAL A 21 35.76 20.35 13.28
CA VAL A 21 34.99 19.26 12.69
C VAL A 21 33.65 19.20 13.44
N GLN A 22 32.71 20.04 13.03
CA GLN A 22 31.31 19.90 13.43
C GLN A 22 30.77 18.54 12.92
N SER A 23 30.94 17.54 13.78
CA SER A 23 30.20 16.28 13.94
C SER A 23 29.14 15.91 12.88
N THR A 24 29.58 15.45 11.71
CA THR A 24 28.75 14.67 10.78
C THR A 24 28.25 13.38 11.45
N TRP A 25 29.06 12.77 12.30
CA TRP A 25 28.71 11.53 13.02
C TRP A 25 27.60 11.73 14.06
N ALA A 26 27.61 12.83 14.83
CA ALA A 26 26.54 13.09 15.80
C ALA A 26 25.22 13.42 15.11
N GLY A 27 25.26 14.15 13.98
CA GLY A 27 24.09 14.39 13.14
C GLY A 27 23.53 13.11 12.51
N GLN A 28 24.40 12.24 11.98
CA GLN A 28 24.02 10.93 11.45
C GLN A 28 23.47 10.00 12.53
N LEU A 29 24.07 9.99 13.72
CA LEU A 29 23.59 9.19 14.84
C LEU A 29 22.23 9.72 15.34
N ALA A 30 22.05 11.03 15.44
CA ALA A 30 20.78 11.63 15.82
C ALA A 30 19.69 11.37 14.76
N ALA A 31 20.02 11.45 13.46
CA ALA A 31 19.12 11.10 12.37
C ALA A 31 18.72 9.62 12.41
N ARG A 32 19.69 8.71 12.63
CA ARG A 32 19.43 7.27 12.81
C ARG A 32 18.59 6.97 14.04
N MET A 33 18.84 7.66 15.16
CA MET A 33 18.05 7.50 16.39
C MET A 33 16.64 8.09 16.26
N LYS A 34 16.47 9.18 15.50
CA LYS A 34 15.16 9.74 15.15
C LYS A 34 14.41 8.76 14.26
N ALA A 35 15.01 8.30 13.16
CA ALA A 35 14.42 7.31 12.25
C ALA A 35 14.05 5.99 12.95
N ALA A 36 14.86 5.51 13.91
CA ALA A 36 14.57 4.32 14.71
C ALA A 36 13.43 4.51 15.73
N LYS A 37 13.01 5.76 15.99
CA LYS A 37 11.87 6.11 16.86
C LYS A 37 10.62 6.55 16.08
N THR A 38 10.76 6.87 14.80
CA THR A 38 9.66 7.36 13.98
C THR A 38 8.75 6.20 13.57
N ARG A 39 7.45 6.33 13.82
CA ARG A 39 6.46 5.31 13.48
C ARG A 39 6.33 5.22 11.96
N ARG A 40 6.72 4.10 11.37
CA ARG A 40 6.59 3.88 9.92
C ARG A 40 5.16 3.50 9.55
N ARG A 41 4.73 3.96 8.39
CA ARG A 41 3.42 3.67 7.79
C ARG A 41 3.60 3.20 6.35
N LEU A 42 2.62 2.47 5.83
CA LEU A 42 2.57 1.98 4.46
C LEU A 42 1.26 2.39 3.80
N VAL A 43 1.35 3.01 2.63
CA VAL A 43 0.23 3.14 1.70
C VAL A 43 0.47 2.26 0.49
N VAL A 44 -0.47 1.37 0.19
CA VAL A 44 -0.50 0.57 -1.03
C VAL A 44 -1.51 1.17 -1.99
N LEU A 45 -1.05 1.75 -3.09
CA LEU A 45 -1.88 2.12 -4.23
C LEU A 45 -1.92 0.93 -5.18
N TRP A 46 -3.01 0.16 -5.10
CA TRP A 46 -3.20 -1.06 -5.87
C TRP A 46 -3.90 -0.75 -7.19
N MET A 47 -3.29 -1.15 -8.30
CA MET A 47 -3.80 -0.94 -9.65
C MET A 47 -4.24 -2.28 -10.26
N PRO A 48 -5.44 -2.77 -9.94
CA PRO A 48 -5.91 -4.06 -10.41
C PRO A 48 -6.05 -4.07 -11.92
N GLY A 49 -5.57 -5.13 -12.55
CA GLY A 49 -5.50 -5.24 -14.00
C GLY A 49 -4.13 -4.90 -14.56
N GLY A 50 -3.09 -4.70 -13.75
CA GLY A 50 -1.70 -4.60 -14.24
C GLY A 50 -1.47 -3.46 -15.24
N PRO A 51 -1.17 -2.23 -14.78
CA PRO A 51 -0.94 -1.08 -15.64
C PRO A 51 0.14 -1.30 -16.70
N SER A 52 -0.08 -0.75 -17.89
CA SER A 52 0.93 -0.76 -18.94
C SER A 52 2.12 0.12 -18.56
N GLN A 53 3.28 -0.49 -18.32
CA GLN A 53 4.54 0.19 -18.11
C GLN A 53 4.90 1.10 -19.28
N MET A 54 4.55 0.69 -20.51
CA MET A 54 4.87 1.43 -21.73
C MET A 54 4.05 2.69 -21.95
N ASP A 55 2.95 2.83 -21.22
CA ASP A 55 2.04 3.97 -21.34
C ASP A 55 2.05 4.84 -20.05
N THR A 56 2.86 4.44 -19.05
CA THR A 56 2.98 5.10 -17.73
C THR A 56 4.42 5.51 -17.41
N PHE A 57 5.30 4.54 -17.09
CA PHE A 57 6.60 4.80 -16.45
C PHE A 57 7.83 4.37 -17.27
N ASP A 58 7.65 3.67 -18.40
CA ASP A 58 8.73 3.17 -19.27
C ASP A 58 8.33 3.23 -20.76
N LEU A 59 7.98 4.44 -21.22
CA LEU A 59 7.61 4.69 -22.61
C LEU A 59 8.76 4.33 -23.56
N LYS A 60 8.41 3.92 -24.78
CA LYS A 60 9.36 3.63 -25.86
C LYS A 60 9.09 4.54 -27.07
N PRO A 61 9.30 5.86 -26.93
CA PRO A 61 8.96 6.81 -27.99
C PRO A 61 9.67 6.47 -29.29
N GLY A 62 8.95 6.50 -30.41
CA GLY A 62 9.48 6.21 -31.74
C GLY A 62 9.65 4.72 -32.06
N HIS A 63 9.41 3.80 -31.12
CA HIS A 63 9.34 2.36 -31.40
C HIS A 63 7.91 1.97 -31.82
N GLU A 64 7.76 0.96 -32.68
CA GLU A 64 6.43 0.44 -33.11
C GLU A 64 5.54 -0.02 -31.94
N ASN A 65 6.17 -0.46 -30.85
CA ASN A 65 5.53 -0.92 -29.62
C ASN A 65 5.10 0.26 -28.70
N GLY A 66 5.72 1.43 -28.88
CA GLY A 66 5.64 2.60 -27.99
C GLY A 66 4.25 3.21 -27.86
N GLY A 67 3.40 3.06 -28.87
CA GLY A 67 2.08 3.69 -28.89
C GLY A 67 2.13 5.19 -29.19
N SER A 68 1.01 5.88 -28.94
CA SER A 68 0.81 7.29 -29.31
C SER A 68 1.22 8.30 -28.24
N PHE A 69 1.43 7.85 -26.99
CA PHE A 69 1.74 8.72 -25.86
C PHE A 69 3.16 9.30 -25.95
N LYS A 70 3.32 10.48 -25.38
CA LYS A 70 4.58 11.20 -25.31
C LYS A 70 5.16 11.18 -23.91
N GLU A 71 6.47 11.32 -23.87
CA GLU A 71 7.22 11.53 -22.64
C GLU A 71 7.21 13.01 -22.24
N ILE A 72 7.04 13.27 -20.95
CA ILE A 72 7.32 14.56 -20.31
C ILE A 72 8.54 14.45 -19.39
N SER A 73 9.24 15.57 -19.20
CA SER A 73 10.32 15.63 -18.21
C SER A 73 9.74 15.72 -16.80
N THR A 74 10.39 15.06 -15.85
CA THR A 74 10.05 15.15 -14.43
C THR A 74 10.89 16.20 -13.72
N LYS A 75 10.60 16.44 -12.43
CA LYS A 75 11.43 17.27 -11.56
C LYS A 75 12.89 16.80 -11.45
N VAL A 76 13.14 15.52 -11.75
CA VAL A 76 14.48 14.93 -11.74
C VAL A 76 15.04 14.87 -13.17
N PRO A 77 16.14 15.57 -13.47
CA PRO A 77 16.75 15.55 -14.80
C PRO A 77 17.09 14.14 -15.26
N GLY A 78 16.76 13.83 -16.52
CA GLY A 78 17.02 12.51 -17.11
C GLY A 78 15.92 11.47 -16.86
N ILE A 79 14.99 11.71 -15.93
CA ILE A 79 13.80 10.87 -15.74
C ILE A 79 12.62 11.46 -16.51
N LYS A 80 12.01 10.62 -17.35
CA LYS A 80 10.82 10.93 -18.14
C LYS A 80 9.76 9.87 -17.95
N ILE A 81 8.50 10.31 -17.95
CA ILE A 81 7.30 9.47 -17.79
C ILE A 81 6.19 9.95 -18.74
N SER A 82 5.03 9.28 -18.74
CA SER A 82 3.89 9.61 -19.58
C SER A 82 3.37 11.04 -19.39
N GLU A 83 2.96 11.67 -20.49
CA GLU A 83 2.33 13.01 -20.50
C GLU A 83 1.03 13.09 -19.68
N HIS A 84 0.42 11.94 -19.36
CA HIS A 84 -0.78 11.84 -18.54
C HIS A 84 -0.50 11.74 -17.03
N LEU A 85 0.76 11.89 -16.61
CA LEU A 85 1.18 11.88 -15.21
C LEU A 85 1.93 13.19 -14.78
N PRO A 86 1.43 14.40 -15.12
CA PRO A 86 2.17 15.63 -14.87
C PRO A 86 2.34 15.99 -13.38
N GLY A 87 1.38 15.67 -12.52
CA GLY A 87 1.49 15.85 -11.07
C GLY A 87 2.52 14.92 -10.44
N ILE A 88 2.49 13.63 -10.81
CA ILE A 88 3.50 12.65 -10.39
C ILE A 88 4.90 13.04 -10.88
N ALA A 89 5.02 13.62 -12.08
CA ALA A 89 6.27 14.14 -12.58
C ALA A 89 6.88 15.21 -11.65
N GLN A 90 6.07 15.99 -10.92
CA GLN A 90 6.55 16.98 -9.95
C GLN A 90 7.02 16.37 -8.62
N HIS A 91 6.58 15.16 -8.29
CA HIS A 91 7.00 14.43 -7.09
C HIS A 91 8.10 13.40 -7.35
N MET A 92 8.65 13.33 -8.57
CA MET A 92 9.63 12.31 -8.94
C MET A 92 10.91 12.37 -8.09
N ASP A 93 11.22 13.51 -7.45
CA ASP A 93 12.33 13.63 -6.48
C ASP A 93 12.11 12.81 -5.19
N LYS A 94 10.87 12.35 -4.95
CA LYS A 94 10.43 11.57 -3.79
C LYS A 94 9.97 10.16 -4.15
N LEU A 95 9.98 9.84 -5.44
CA LEU A 95 9.55 8.58 -6.02
C LEU A 95 10.72 7.90 -6.73
N SER A 96 10.66 6.58 -6.82
CA SER A 96 11.62 5.75 -7.51
C SER A 96 10.93 4.65 -8.29
N ILE A 97 11.32 4.51 -9.55
CA ILE A 97 10.69 3.60 -10.51
C ILE A 97 11.53 2.34 -10.60
N VAL A 98 10.92 1.17 -10.40
CA VAL A 98 11.52 -0.13 -10.71
C VAL A 98 10.99 -0.54 -12.07
N ARG A 99 11.81 -0.48 -13.14
CA ARG A 99 11.39 -0.82 -14.52
C ARG A 99 11.63 -2.29 -14.88
N SER A 100 12.30 -3.02 -14.00
CA SER A 100 12.85 -4.35 -14.27
C SER A 100 12.16 -5.45 -13.48
N MET A 101 10.91 -5.24 -13.05
CA MET A 101 10.13 -6.31 -12.44
C MET A 101 9.96 -7.44 -13.45
N SER A 102 10.30 -8.67 -13.05
CA SER A 102 10.13 -9.86 -13.87
C SER A 102 9.59 -11.00 -13.03
N THR A 103 8.34 -11.37 -13.30
CA THR A 103 7.65 -12.46 -12.64
C THR A 103 7.27 -13.55 -13.67
N LYS A 104 6.63 -14.62 -13.21
CA LYS A 104 6.27 -15.77 -14.06
C LYS A 104 4.76 -16.04 -14.11
N GLU A 105 3.97 -15.18 -13.49
CA GLU A 105 2.52 -15.37 -13.33
C GLU A 105 1.78 -14.29 -14.12
N GLY A 106 1.28 -14.65 -15.29
CA GLY A 106 0.51 -13.75 -16.17
C GLY A 106 -1.01 -13.91 -16.06
N ASP A 107 -1.50 -14.60 -15.02
CA ASP A 107 -2.92 -14.71 -14.70
C ASP A 107 -3.26 -13.79 -13.54
N HIS A 108 -4.37 -13.05 -13.62
CA HIS A 108 -4.75 -12.05 -12.59
C HIS A 108 -4.78 -12.63 -11.17
N SER A 109 -5.37 -13.80 -10.99
CA SER A 109 -5.49 -14.42 -9.67
C SER A 109 -4.13 -14.87 -9.15
N ARG A 110 -3.31 -15.49 -10.00
CA ARG A 110 -2.00 -16.02 -9.63
C ARG A 110 -0.96 -14.91 -9.43
N GLY A 111 -0.95 -13.90 -10.30
CA GLY A 111 -0.09 -12.72 -10.22
C GLY A 111 -0.39 -11.89 -8.98
N THR A 112 -1.68 -11.63 -8.70
CA THR A 112 -2.12 -10.94 -7.48
C THR A 112 -1.66 -11.68 -6.24
N TYR A 113 -1.84 -13.01 -6.19
CA TYR A 113 -1.37 -13.80 -5.06
C TYR A 113 0.16 -13.74 -4.90
N LEU A 114 0.91 -13.84 -6.00
CA LEU A 114 2.38 -13.80 -5.99
C LEU A 114 2.91 -12.49 -5.43
N ILE A 115 2.51 -11.36 -6.00
CA ILE A 115 3.08 -10.07 -5.59
C ILE A 115 2.58 -9.65 -4.20
N ARG A 116 1.40 -10.12 -3.78
CA ARG A 116 0.87 -9.78 -2.45
C ARG A 116 1.38 -10.68 -1.34
N THR A 117 1.84 -11.90 -1.62
CA THR A 117 2.29 -12.85 -0.57
C THR A 117 3.75 -13.27 -0.70
N GLY A 118 4.39 -12.99 -1.84
CA GLY A 118 5.70 -13.54 -2.21
C GLY A 118 5.66 -15.01 -2.64
N GLN A 119 4.47 -15.65 -2.64
CA GLN A 119 4.31 -17.09 -2.82
C GLN A 119 3.50 -17.41 -4.07
N ARG A 120 3.79 -18.54 -4.72
CA ARG A 120 2.94 -19.03 -5.81
C ARG A 120 1.69 -19.71 -5.25
N PRO A 121 0.53 -19.59 -5.93
CA PRO A 121 -0.67 -20.34 -5.56
C PRO A 121 -0.42 -21.85 -5.57
N GLY A 122 -1.09 -22.57 -4.67
CA GLY A 122 -1.08 -24.04 -4.62
C GLY A 122 -0.29 -24.65 -3.45
N ALA A 123 0.34 -23.83 -2.62
CA ALA A 123 0.86 -24.29 -1.34
C ALA A 123 -0.30 -24.65 -0.37
N PRO A 124 -0.12 -25.63 0.53
CA PRO A 124 -1.15 -26.05 1.48
C PRO A 124 -1.40 -25.00 2.59
N VAL A 125 -0.61 -23.92 2.61
CA VAL A 125 -0.68 -22.86 3.61
C VAL A 125 -1.32 -21.62 2.99
N ARG A 126 -2.29 -21.04 3.70
CA ARG A 126 -2.86 -19.74 3.35
C ARG A 126 -1.94 -18.63 3.88
N TYR A 127 -0.99 -18.19 3.05
CA TYR A 127 -0.07 -17.12 3.41
C TYR A 127 -0.80 -15.79 3.67
N PRO A 128 -0.34 -14.98 4.65
CA PRO A 128 -0.78 -13.60 4.77
C PRO A 128 -0.34 -12.80 3.56
N SER A 129 -1.11 -11.76 3.23
CA SER A 129 -0.59 -10.70 2.39
C SER A 129 0.55 -9.96 3.13
N VAL A 130 1.55 -9.50 2.40
CA VAL A 130 2.65 -8.69 2.92
C VAL A 130 2.13 -7.43 3.61
N PRO A 131 1.13 -6.69 3.09
CA PRO A 131 0.48 -5.61 3.83
C PRO A 131 -0.07 -6.05 5.20
N ALA A 132 -0.68 -7.23 5.32
CA ALA A 132 -1.17 -7.74 6.61
C ALA A 132 -0.03 -8.15 7.56
N ALA A 133 1.05 -8.74 7.02
CA ALA A 133 2.24 -9.07 7.81
C ALA A 133 2.95 -7.81 8.33
N LEU A 134 3.14 -6.80 7.48
CA LEU A 134 3.71 -5.51 7.87
C LEU A 134 2.80 -4.79 8.86
N ALA A 135 1.48 -4.82 8.66
CA ALA A 135 0.53 -4.26 9.62
C ALA A 135 0.68 -4.86 11.01
N LYS A 136 0.89 -6.19 11.13
CA LYS A 136 1.15 -6.85 12.41
C LYS A 136 2.40 -6.26 13.09
N GLU A 137 3.51 -6.14 12.35
CA GLU A 137 4.78 -5.66 12.90
C GLU A 137 4.74 -4.16 13.25
N LEU A 138 4.17 -3.33 12.37
CA LEU A 138 4.03 -1.90 12.60
C LEU A 138 3.06 -1.59 13.75
N SER A 139 2.00 -2.39 13.92
CA SER A 139 1.07 -2.26 15.05
C SER A 139 1.69 -2.65 16.39
N ALA A 140 2.79 -3.41 16.41
CA ALA A 140 3.49 -3.75 17.65
C ALA A 140 4.29 -2.55 18.21
N GLN A 141 4.50 -1.51 17.40
CA GLN A 141 5.33 -0.34 17.74
C GLN A 141 4.55 0.75 18.48
N GLY A 142 3.23 0.62 18.64
CA GLY A 142 2.40 1.56 19.40
C GLY A 142 0.91 1.17 19.43
N PRO A 143 0.10 1.84 20.25
CA PRO A 143 -1.33 1.59 20.26
C PRO A 143 -1.93 1.91 18.87
N THR A 144 -2.81 1.03 18.40
CA THR A 144 -3.65 1.26 17.22
C THR A 144 -4.98 0.53 17.39
N THR A 145 -6.06 1.15 16.93
CA THR A 145 -7.40 0.54 16.86
C THR A 145 -7.47 -0.51 15.75
N THR A 146 -6.79 -0.28 14.63
CA THR A 146 -6.69 -1.24 13.52
C THR A 146 -5.34 -1.15 12.84
N GLY A 147 -4.74 -2.30 12.56
CA GLY A 147 -3.42 -2.36 11.92
C GLY A 147 -3.45 -2.12 10.40
N TYR A 148 -4.58 -2.44 9.76
CA TYR A 148 -4.69 -2.45 8.31
C TYR A 148 -6.12 -2.10 7.87
N VAL A 149 -6.24 -1.08 7.02
CA VAL A 149 -7.49 -0.73 6.32
C VAL A 149 -7.28 -0.94 4.83
N SER A 150 -8.22 -1.62 4.18
CA SER A 150 -8.22 -1.85 2.74
C SER A 150 -9.46 -1.22 2.11
N ILE A 151 -9.25 -0.24 1.24
CA ILE A 151 -10.30 0.52 0.57
C ILE A 151 -10.51 -0.07 -0.82
N LEU A 152 -11.74 -0.53 -1.08
CA LEU A 152 -12.17 -1.22 -2.30
C LEU A 152 -11.26 -2.39 -2.73
N PRO A 153 -10.85 -3.29 -1.81
CA PRO A 153 -9.97 -4.39 -2.17
C PRO A 153 -10.52 -5.18 -3.35
N ASN A 154 -9.64 -5.52 -4.30
CA ASN A 154 -9.94 -6.42 -5.40
C ASN A 154 -9.96 -7.90 -4.92
N SER A 155 -10.59 -8.16 -3.78
CA SER A 155 -10.58 -9.49 -3.15
C SER A 155 -11.40 -10.53 -3.91
N PHE A 156 -12.32 -10.14 -4.79
CA PHE A 156 -13.12 -11.08 -5.60
C PHE A 156 -12.27 -11.99 -6.50
N ILE A 157 -11.17 -11.47 -7.08
CA ILE A 157 -10.29 -12.22 -7.98
C ILE A 157 -9.48 -13.29 -7.22
N ASN A 158 -9.03 -12.96 -6.01
CA ASN A 158 -8.31 -13.89 -5.14
C ASN A 158 -8.46 -13.50 -3.67
N PRO A 159 -9.51 -13.96 -2.96
CA PRO A 159 -9.73 -13.56 -1.57
C PRO A 159 -8.56 -13.89 -0.63
N PRO A 160 -7.87 -15.04 -0.77
CA PRO A 160 -6.65 -15.32 -0.01
C PRO A 160 -5.55 -14.26 -0.13
N ALA A 161 -5.36 -13.65 -1.31
CA ALA A 161 -4.30 -12.67 -1.56
C ALA A 161 -4.45 -11.34 -0.78
N PHE A 162 -5.64 -11.05 -0.26
CA PHE A 162 -5.93 -9.84 0.50
C PHE A 162 -6.09 -10.10 2.00
N SER A 163 -5.96 -11.36 2.43
CA SER A 163 -6.25 -11.76 3.80
C SER A 163 -5.04 -11.76 4.73
N ALA A 164 -5.30 -11.91 6.02
CA ALA A 164 -4.26 -12.17 7.02
C ALA A 164 -3.76 -13.63 7.02
N GLY A 165 -4.33 -14.51 6.19
CA GLY A 165 -3.92 -15.90 6.09
C GLY A 165 -3.84 -16.59 7.45
N PHE A 166 -2.71 -17.25 7.73
CA PHE A 166 -2.47 -17.93 9.00
C PHE A 166 -2.18 -17.00 10.19
N LEU A 167 -2.06 -15.67 10.00
CA LEU A 167 -1.93 -14.72 11.13
C LEU A 167 -3.24 -14.59 11.93
N GLY A 168 -4.36 -15.02 11.35
CA GLY A 168 -5.65 -15.12 12.02
C GLY A 168 -6.49 -13.84 11.99
N ALA A 169 -7.74 -13.95 12.46
CA ALA A 169 -8.75 -12.91 12.34
C ALA A 169 -8.43 -11.60 13.09
N SER A 170 -7.52 -11.64 14.07
CA SER A 170 -7.05 -10.41 14.74
C SER A 170 -6.22 -9.51 13.82
N ARG A 171 -5.74 -10.03 12.70
CA ARG A 171 -4.90 -9.33 11.72
C ARG A 171 -5.59 -9.10 10.37
N GLU A 172 -6.84 -9.54 10.22
CA GLU A 172 -7.61 -9.32 8.99
C GLU A 172 -7.80 -7.81 8.73
N PRO A 173 -7.67 -7.33 7.47
CA PRO A 173 -7.93 -5.96 7.13
C PRO A 173 -9.37 -5.55 7.46
N LEU A 174 -9.52 -4.32 7.92
CA LEU A 174 -10.81 -3.64 7.92
C LEU A 174 -11.11 -3.21 6.48
N THR A 175 -12.22 -3.67 5.91
CA THR A 175 -12.59 -3.36 4.54
C THR A 175 -13.51 -2.13 4.47
N VAL A 176 -13.19 -1.18 3.60
CA VAL A 176 -14.08 -0.09 3.18
C VAL A 176 -14.61 -0.45 1.80
N ALA A 177 -15.94 -0.54 1.69
CA ALA A 177 -16.65 -0.84 0.45
C ALA A 177 -17.28 0.43 -0.14
N SER A 178 -17.74 0.33 -1.38
CA SER A 178 -18.56 1.37 -2.02
C SER A 178 -20.03 0.93 -2.00
N THR A 179 -20.95 1.87 -1.83
CA THR A 179 -22.40 1.63 -2.03
C THR A 179 -22.74 1.21 -3.46
N ASN A 180 -21.83 1.46 -4.41
CA ASN A 180 -21.90 0.97 -5.78
C ASN A 180 -21.26 -0.43 -5.87
N SER A 181 -21.90 -1.43 -5.24
CA SER A 181 -21.57 -2.83 -5.50
C SER A 181 -21.81 -3.14 -6.98
N PHE A 182 -20.90 -3.89 -7.61
CA PHE A 182 -21.09 -4.35 -8.99
C PHE A 182 -22.43 -5.10 -9.11
N ASN A 183 -23.38 -4.52 -9.84
CA ASN A 183 -24.62 -5.16 -10.22
C ASN A 183 -24.62 -5.33 -11.76
N PRO A 184 -24.50 -6.58 -12.27
CA PRO A 184 -24.55 -6.85 -13.71
C PRO A 184 -25.83 -6.33 -14.38
N GLU A 185 -26.93 -6.20 -13.63
CA GLU A 185 -28.22 -5.72 -14.12
C GLU A 185 -28.29 -4.20 -14.30
N GLN A 186 -27.30 -3.46 -13.75
CA GLN A 186 -27.22 -1.99 -13.82
C GLN A 186 -26.20 -1.48 -14.86
N LEU A 187 -25.60 -2.38 -15.64
CA LEU A 187 -24.79 -2.03 -16.80
C LEU A 187 -25.64 -1.17 -17.77
N GLY A 188 -25.37 0.15 -17.78
CA GLY A 188 -26.04 1.12 -18.67
C GLY A 188 -27.03 2.09 -18.01
N GLN A 189 -27.25 2.01 -16.69
CA GLN A 189 -28.08 2.99 -15.95
C GLN A 189 -27.20 3.87 -15.06
N ALA A 190 -26.49 4.82 -15.67
CA ALA A 190 -25.64 5.78 -14.97
C ALA A 190 -26.47 6.98 -14.47
N GLU A 191 -27.11 6.85 -13.32
CA GLU A 191 -27.36 8.04 -12.50
C GLU A 191 -26.07 8.32 -11.69
N PRO A 192 -25.53 9.55 -11.71
CA PRO A 192 -24.34 9.91 -10.95
C PRO A 192 -24.70 9.93 -9.46
N ARG A 193 -24.69 8.78 -8.81
CA ARG A 193 -24.70 8.72 -7.35
C ARG A 193 -23.30 9.06 -6.87
N GLU A 194 -23.22 10.05 -5.98
CA GLU A 194 -21.99 10.29 -5.21
C GLU A 194 -21.51 8.94 -4.67
N THR A 195 -20.26 8.58 -4.97
CA THR A 195 -19.70 7.32 -4.48
C THR A 195 -19.52 7.46 -2.97
N GLU A 196 -20.31 6.71 -2.20
CA GLU A 196 -20.17 6.67 -0.75
C GLU A 196 -19.27 5.50 -0.37
N LEU A 197 -18.07 5.83 0.10
CA LEU A 197 -17.16 4.88 0.74
C LEU A 197 -17.59 4.70 2.19
N ARG A 198 -17.80 3.45 2.61
CA ARG A 198 -18.21 3.15 3.98
C ARG A 198 -17.66 1.83 4.49
N VAL A 199 -17.58 1.74 5.82
CA VAL A 199 -17.42 0.47 6.52
C VAL A 199 -18.82 -0.03 6.86
N ASP A 200 -19.18 -1.22 6.37
CA ASP A 200 -20.51 -1.78 6.65
C ASP A 200 -20.69 -2.03 8.15
N ASN A 201 -21.86 -1.65 8.66
CA ASN A 201 -22.27 -1.82 10.07
C ASN A 201 -21.31 -1.16 11.09
N LEU A 202 -20.66 -0.05 10.72
CA LEU A 202 -19.78 0.70 11.63
C LEU A 202 -20.55 1.43 12.74
N LEU A 203 -21.72 1.98 12.41
CA LEU A 203 -22.57 2.71 13.35
C LEU A 203 -23.61 1.78 13.99
N PRO A 204 -24.00 2.03 15.26
CA PRO A 204 -25.06 1.27 15.89
C PRO A 204 -26.40 1.44 15.14
N PRO A 205 -27.28 0.43 15.16
CA PRO A 205 -28.61 0.54 14.56
C PRO A 205 -29.43 1.70 15.17
N ASP A 206 -30.35 2.25 14.38
CA ASP A 206 -31.26 3.32 14.82
C ASP A 206 -31.97 2.96 16.14
N GLY A 207 -32.01 3.92 17.07
CA GLY A 207 -32.61 3.77 18.38
C GLY A 207 -31.71 3.11 19.44
N ILE A 208 -30.44 2.82 19.12
CA ILE A 208 -29.43 2.40 20.10
C ILE A 208 -28.47 3.57 20.34
N ASP A 209 -28.67 4.28 21.45
CA ASP A 209 -27.74 5.31 21.91
C ASP A 209 -26.43 4.72 22.47
N LYS A 210 -25.46 5.60 22.75
CA LYS A 210 -24.13 5.20 23.25
C LYS A 210 -24.26 4.45 24.57
N GLU A 211 -25.11 4.93 25.48
CA GLU A 211 -25.37 4.31 26.78
C GLU A 211 -25.91 2.88 26.64
N ARG A 212 -26.88 2.68 25.75
CA ARG A 212 -27.47 1.36 25.47
C ARG A 212 -26.46 0.42 24.81
N LEU A 213 -25.60 0.93 23.94
CA LEU A 213 -24.52 0.16 23.32
C LEU A 213 -23.52 -0.31 24.38
N VAL A 214 -23.13 0.56 25.32
CA VAL A 214 -22.26 0.23 26.46
C VAL A 214 -22.90 -0.83 27.36
N GLN A 215 -24.18 -0.70 27.70
CA GLN A 215 -24.90 -1.70 28.51
C GLN A 215 -24.94 -3.08 27.81
N ARG A 216 -25.21 -3.11 26.51
CA ARG A 216 -25.23 -4.35 25.72
C ARG A 216 -23.85 -5.02 25.69
N ARG A 217 -22.78 -4.24 25.57
CA ARG A 217 -21.40 -4.73 25.67
C ARG A 217 -21.12 -5.37 27.00
N GLN A 218 -21.37 -4.66 28.09
CA GLN A 218 -21.10 -5.16 29.44
C GLN A 218 -21.87 -6.45 29.71
N PHE A 219 -23.13 -6.53 29.27
CA PHE A 219 -23.92 -7.75 29.37
C PHE A 219 -23.33 -8.89 28.53
N TRP A 220 -22.92 -8.61 27.29
CA TRP A 220 -22.22 -9.58 26.45
C TRP A 220 -20.93 -10.07 27.10
N GLU A 221 -20.10 -9.18 27.65
CA GLU A 221 -18.85 -9.54 28.35
C GLU A 221 -19.11 -10.49 29.53
N ILE A 222 -20.14 -10.22 30.34
CA ILE A 222 -20.57 -11.10 31.44
C ILE A 222 -20.97 -12.49 30.92
N LEU A 223 -21.76 -12.55 29.84
CA LEU A 223 -22.15 -13.84 29.23
C LEU A 223 -20.94 -14.60 28.69
N GLN A 224 -19.99 -13.89 28.09
CA GLN A 224 -18.76 -14.48 27.58
C GLN A 224 -17.90 -15.02 28.72
N GLU A 225 -17.72 -14.28 29.82
CA GLU A 225 -16.96 -14.74 31.00
C GLU A 225 -17.53 -16.03 31.62
N GLY A 226 -18.87 -16.18 31.61
CA GLY A 226 -19.54 -17.41 32.04
C GLY A 226 -19.34 -18.61 31.10
N TYR A 227 -19.13 -18.36 29.80
CA TYR A 227 -18.67 -19.37 28.84
C TYR A 227 -17.16 -19.57 28.98
N GLY A 228 -16.78 -20.53 29.83
CA GLY A 228 -15.42 -20.76 30.31
C GLY A 228 -14.31 -20.60 29.27
N VAL A 229 -13.21 -19.95 29.67
CA VAL A 229 -11.99 -19.72 28.87
C VAL A 229 -11.44 -21.02 28.24
N SER A 230 -11.74 -22.19 28.81
CA SER A 230 -11.33 -23.51 28.32
C SER A 230 -12.11 -24.05 27.11
N THR A 231 -13.29 -23.50 26.77
CA THR A 231 -14.09 -23.92 25.60
C THR A 231 -13.90 -23.02 24.37
N ARG A 232 -13.16 -21.91 24.50
CA ARG A 232 -12.87 -20.96 23.41
C ARG A 232 -11.70 -21.46 22.55
N GLN A 233 -11.90 -22.54 21.80
CA GLN A 233 -10.97 -22.94 20.74
C GLN A 233 -11.63 -22.90 19.37
N GLY A 234 -10.88 -22.55 18.32
CA GLY A 234 -11.39 -22.51 16.95
C GLY A 234 -12.36 -21.34 16.69
N ALA A 235 -13.53 -21.66 16.12
CA ALA A 235 -14.49 -20.66 15.66
C ALA A 235 -15.04 -19.72 16.77
N PRO A 236 -15.40 -20.19 17.99
CA PRO A 236 -15.81 -19.31 19.09
C PRO A 236 -14.77 -18.26 19.49
N ALA A 237 -13.49 -18.62 19.54
CA ALA A 237 -12.41 -17.66 19.86
C ALA A 237 -12.20 -16.63 18.74
N THR A 238 -12.34 -17.08 17.50
CA THR A 238 -12.30 -16.22 16.31
C THR A 238 -13.46 -15.22 16.33
N HIS A 239 -14.66 -15.68 16.65
CA HIS A 239 -15.85 -14.85 16.76
C HIS A 239 -15.71 -13.80 17.87
N ASP A 240 -15.26 -14.18 19.07
CA ASP A 240 -14.99 -13.26 20.18
C ASP A 240 -13.98 -12.17 19.78
N THR A 241 -12.91 -12.55 19.07
CA THR A 241 -11.90 -11.62 18.56
C THR A 241 -12.49 -10.59 17.59
N VAL A 242 -13.30 -11.04 16.62
CA VAL A 242 -13.95 -10.16 15.64
C VAL A 242 -14.89 -9.18 16.32
N TYR A 243 -15.72 -9.65 17.26
CA TYR A 243 -16.66 -8.81 18.00
C TYR A 243 -15.93 -7.74 18.82
N ARG A 244 -14.91 -8.11 19.60
CA ARG A 244 -14.13 -7.14 20.39
C ARG A 244 -13.48 -6.06 19.50
N ARG A 245 -12.91 -6.45 18.36
CA ARG A 245 -12.33 -5.48 17.39
C ARG A 245 -13.39 -4.52 16.84
N ALA A 246 -14.55 -5.03 16.45
CA ALA A 246 -15.64 -4.20 15.92
C ALA A 246 -16.11 -3.17 16.97
N MET A 247 -16.24 -3.60 18.23
CA MET A 247 -16.64 -2.72 19.33
C MET A 247 -15.58 -1.65 19.62
N GLN A 248 -14.31 -2.03 19.67
CA GLN A 248 -13.20 -1.09 19.86
C GLN A 248 -13.15 -0.06 18.72
N LEU A 249 -13.40 -0.48 17.48
CA LEU A 249 -13.47 0.41 16.33
C LEU A 249 -14.62 1.41 16.47
N ALA A 250 -15.84 0.91 16.73
CA ALA A 250 -17.04 1.73 16.82
C ALA A 250 -16.99 2.76 17.97
N GLU A 251 -16.19 2.52 19.00
CA GLU A 251 -15.98 3.44 20.12
C GLU A 251 -14.80 4.41 19.94
N SER A 252 -14.01 4.24 18.89
CA SER A 252 -12.80 5.04 18.68
C SER A 252 -13.05 6.26 17.81
N ASP A 253 -12.20 7.27 17.95
CA ASP A 253 -12.17 8.45 17.07
C ASP A 253 -11.79 8.10 15.61
N LEU A 254 -11.41 6.83 15.34
CA LEU A 254 -11.16 6.34 13.99
C LEU A 254 -12.42 6.31 13.13
N VAL A 255 -13.61 6.20 13.73
CA VAL A 255 -14.91 6.24 13.00
C VAL A 255 -14.99 7.50 12.12
N GLU A 256 -14.52 8.64 12.64
CA GLU A 256 -14.54 9.91 11.92
C GLU A 256 -13.64 9.91 10.67
N ALA A 257 -12.58 9.10 10.61
CA ALA A 257 -11.74 9.06 9.41
C ALA A 257 -12.49 8.51 8.19
N PHE A 258 -13.55 7.71 8.41
CA PHE A 258 -14.38 7.17 7.34
C PHE A 258 -15.45 8.16 6.85
N ASP A 259 -15.73 9.21 7.63
CA ASP A 259 -16.68 10.26 7.27
C ASP A 259 -15.96 11.38 6.50
N LEU A 260 -16.05 11.29 5.16
CA LEU A 260 -15.47 12.28 4.26
C LEU A 260 -16.28 13.58 4.18
N THR A 261 -17.50 13.63 4.72
CA THR A 261 -18.32 14.85 4.76
C THR A 261 -17.77 15.91 5.71
N GLN A 262 -16.80 15.53 6.56
CA GLN A 262 -16.07 16.44 7.44
C GLN A 262 -14.98 17.23 6.72
N GLU A 263 -14.68 16.92 5.46
CA GLU A 263 -13.78 17.70 4.61
C GLU A 263 -14.59 18.70 3.78
N SER A 264 -13.99 19.84 3.44
CA SER A 264 -14.66 20.78 2.54
C SER A 264 -14.79 20.19 1.14
N ASP A 265 -15.79 20.67 0.39
CA ASP A 265 -16.01 20.24 -0.99
C ASP A 265 -14.78 20.53 -1.87
N ASP A 266 -14.10 21.66 -1.68
CA ASP A 266 -12.84 21.99 -2.38
C ASP A 266 -11.76 20.92 -2.16
N VAL A 267 -11.62 20.41 -0.93
CA VAL A 267 -10.64 19.36 -0.62
C VAL A 267 -11.07 18.06 -1.30
N ARG A 268 -12.35 17.68 -1.21
CA ARG A 268 -12.87 16.46 -1.84
C ARG A 268 -12.70 16.50 -3.36
N GLU A 269 -13.00 17.62 -4.00
CA GLU A 269 -12.85 17.83 -5.43
C GLU A 269 -11.38 17.82 -5.88
N SER A 270 -10.46 18.32 -5.04
CA SER A 270 -9.02 18.32 -5.37
C SER A 270 -8.42 16.91 -5.52
N TYR A 271 -8.95 15.92 -4.79
CA TYR A 271 -8.63 14.51 -5.00
C TYR A 271 -9.43 13.91 -6.16
N GLY A 272 -10.64 14.42 -6.40
CA GLY A 272 -11.61 13.91 -7.35
C GLY A 272 -12.73 13.14 -6.64
N THR A 273 -13.94 13.27 -7.16
CA THR A 273 -15.18 12.68 -6.59
C THR A 273 -15.36 11.20 -6.93
N ASP A 274 -14.42 10.61 -7.65
CA ASP A 274 -14.41 9.19 -7.98
C ASP A 274 -13.91 8.32 -6.81
N PRO A 275 -14.21 7.01 -6.79
CA PRO A 275 -13.88 6.15 -5.65
C PRO A 275 -12.39 6.14 -5.29
N PHE A 276 -11.48 6.25 -6.27
CA PHE A 276 -10.04 6.24 -6.02
C PHE A 276 -9.57 7.55 -5.37
N GLY A 277 -10.06 8.69 -5.85
CA GLY A 277 -9.78 10.01 -5.27
C GLY A 277 -10.26 10.10 -3.81
N GLN A 278 -11.51 9.73 -3.56
CA GLN A 278 -12.07 9.69 -2.21
C GLN A 278 -11.35 8.66 -1.31
N GLY A 279 -10.88 7.54 -1.88
CA GLY A 279 -10.06 6.56 -1.17
C GLY A 279 -8.69 7.12 -0.76
N CYS A 280 -8.04 7.91 -1.61
CA CYS A 280 -6.79 8.60 -1.28
C CYS A 280 -7.00 9.65 -0.18
N LEU A 281 -8.09 10.42 -0.23
CA LEU A 281 -8.46 11.36 0.83
C LEU A 281 -8.69 10.65 2.17
N MET A 282 -9.41 9.53 2.15
CA MET A 282 -9.61 8.68 3.33
C MET A 282 -8.29 8.13 3.86
N ALA A 283 -7.38 7.71 2.98
CA ALA A 283 -6.06 7.23 3.38
C ALA A 283 -5.29 8.28 4.17
N ARG A 284 -5.28 9.55 3.74
CA ARG A 284 -4.69 10.64 4.52
C ARG A 284 -5.33 10.76 5.92
N ARG A 285 -6.67 10.74 6.03
CA ARG A 285 -7.37 10.83 7.32
C ARG A 285 -7.05 9.66 8.25
N LEU A 286 -6.86 8.46 7.70
CA LEU A 286 -6.47 7.26 8.43
C LEU A 286 -5.01 7.34 8.92
N LEU A 287 -4.09 7.84 8.08
CA LEU A 287 -2.69 8.04 8.47
C LEU A 287 -2.55 9.06 9.61
N GLN A 288 -3.34 10.15 9.57
CA GLN A 288 -3.42 11.15 10.65
C GLN A 288 -3.93 10.57 11.99
N ARG A 289 -4.66 9.45 11.94
CA ARG A 289 -5.15 8.70 13.11
C ARG A 289 -4.35 7.42 13.36
N ASP A 290 -3.09 7.42 12.95
CA ASP A 290 -2.09 6.37 13.24
C ASP A 290 -2.41 4.96 12.74
N VAL A 291 -3.24 4.83 11.69
CA VAL A 291 -3.41 3.56 10.98
C VAL A 291 -2.10 3.21 10.27
N PRO A 292 -1.45 2.08 10.61
CA PRO A 292 -0.11 1.78 10.08
C PRO A 292 -0.10 1.42 8.61
N VAL A 293 -1.12 0.70 8.13
CA VAL A 293 -1.21 0.26 6.73
C VAL A 293 -2.55 0.64 6.15
N VAL A 294 -2.54 1.38 5.04
CA VAL A 294 -3.73 1.69 4.25
C VAL A 294 -3.53 1.22 2.83
N GLU A 295 -4.49 0.50 2.28
CA GLU A 295 -4.53 0.17 0.87
C GLU A 295 -5.68 0.90 0.18
N VAL A 296 -5.41 1.45 -1.00
CA VAL A 296 -6.39 2.06 -1.89
C VAL A 296 -6.30 1.38 -3.24
N SER A 297 -7.33 0.63 -3.60
CA SER A 297 -7.43 0.02 -4.92
C SER A 297 -8.11 0.97 -5.89
N MET A 298 -7.50 1.17 -7.07
CA MET A 298 -8.14 1.88 -8.16
C MET A 298 -9.08 0.94 -8.92
N ALA A 299 -10.30 0.80 -8.40
CA ALA A 299 -11.37 0.04 -9.00
C ALA A 299 -12.64 0.89 -9.05
N ASP A 300 -13.34 0.86 -10.19
CA ASP A 300 -14.59 1.60 -10.37
C ASP A 300 -15.77 0.97 -9.61
N ALA A 301 -15.64 -0.31 -9.25
CA ALA A 301 -16.53 -1.05 -8.36
C ALA A 301 -15.75 -2.17 -7.65
N GLN A 302 -16.32 -2.74 -6.60
CA GLN A 302 -15.70 -3.85 -5.86
C GLN A 302 -15.34 -5.01 -6.81
N GLY A 303 -14.04 -5.34 -6.93
CA GLY A 303 -13.54 -6.42 -7.78
C GLY A 303 -13.22 -6.04 -9.24
N GLY A 304 -13.30 -4.77 -9.63
CA GLY A 304 -12.96 -4.31 -10.99
C GLY A 304 -11.47 -4.38 -11.32
N LEU A 305 -11.14 -4.82 -12.54
CA LEU A 305 -9.78 -4.82 -13.12
C LEU A 305 -9.60 -3.62 -14.05
N SER A 306 -9.71 -2.39 -13.52
CA SER A 306 -9.79 -1.18 -14.35
C SER A 306 -8.60 -1.02 -15.33
N TRP A 307 -7.42 -1.56 -14.99
CA TRP A 307 -6.23 -1.50 -15.83
C TRP A 307 -6.10 -2.65 -16.86
N ASP A 308 -7.08 -3.55 -16.95
CA ASP A 308 -7.09 -4.71 -17.86
C ASP A 308 -7.48 -4.35 -19.31
N SER A 309 -6.60 -3.59 -19.97
CA SER A 309 -6.85 -2.93 -21.25
C SER A 309 -6.57 -3.79 -22.50
N HIS A 310 -7.28 -4.91 -22.65
CA HIS A 310 -7.18 -5.79 -23.83
C HIS A 310 -7.68 -5.17 -25.14
N ALA A 311 -8.38 -4.04 -25.09
CA ALA A 311 -8.81 -3.25 -26.24
C ALA A 311 -8.83 -1.76 -25.85
N ASN A 312 -8.78 -0.87 -26.84
CA ASN A 312 -8.82 0.59 -26.66
C ASN A 312 -7.88 1.11 -25.55
N ASN A 313 -6.63 0.62 -25.51
CA ASN A 313 -5.73 0.85 -24.38
C ASN A 313 -5.44 2.33 -24.15
N PHE A 314 -5.24 3.12 -25.19
CA PHE A 314 -4.81 4.51 -25.05
C PHE A 314 -5.88 5.39 -24.39
N ASP A 315 -7.16 5.25 -24.74
CA ASP A 315 -8.22 6.04 -24.10
C ASP A 315 -8.43 5.63 -22.63
N ILE A 316 -8.39 4.31 -22.37
CA ILE A 316 -8.55 3.76 -21.01
C ILE A 316 -7.38 4.22 -20.13
N VAL A 317 -6.14 3.97 -20.55
CA VAL A 317 -4.95 4.31 -19.77
C VAL A 317 -4.81 5.81 -19.58
N LYS A 318 -5.17 6.63 -20.57
CA LYS A 318 -5.21 8.09 -20.40
C LYS A 318 -6.17 8.48 -19.27
N THR A 319 -7.42 8.00 -19.32
CA THR A 319 -8.46 8.34 -18.34
C THR A 319 -8.06 7.90 -16.93
N LEU A 320 -7.50 6.68 -16.80
CA LEU A 320 -7.04 6.17 -15.52
C LEU A 320 -5.79 6.92 -15.02
N SER A 321 -4.85 7.26 -15.91
CA SER A 321 -3.66 8.02 -15.55
C SER A 321 -4.02 9.43 -15.06
N GLU A 322 -4.99 10.11 -15.68
CA GLU A 322 -5.44 11.44 -15.24
C GLU A 322 -6.10 11.40 -13.84
N ARG A 323 -6.89 10.35 -13.56
CA ARG A 323 -7.47 10.12 -12.22
C ARG A 323 -6.41 9.77 -11.17
N LEU A 324 -5.47 8.89 -11.54
CA LEU A 324 -4.34 8.49 -10.72
C LEU A 324 -3.47 9.70 -10.38
N ASP A 325 -3.09 10.48 -11.39
CA ASP A 325 -2.23 11.65 -11.28
C ASP A 325 -2.82 12.68 -10.32
N ARG A 326 -4.09 13.04 -10.51
CA ARG A 326 -4.81 13.96 -9.62
C ARG A 326 -4.78 13.49 -8.15
N SER A 327 -5.22 12.25 -7.91
CA SER A 327 -5.44 11.74 -6.56
C SER A 327 -4.12 11.49 -5.81
N TRP A 328 -3.15 10.85 -6.48
CA TRP A 328 -1.89 10.48 -5.86
C TRP A 328 -0.96 11.69 -5.70
N SER A 329 -0.89 12.61 -6.67
CA SER A 329 -0.10 13.84 -6.49
C SER A 329 -0.66 14.72 -5.36
N ARG A 330 -1.99 14.82 -5.23
CA ARG A 330 -2.62 15.53 -4.12
C ARG A 330 -2.29 14.88 -2.78
N LEU A 331 -2.38 13.55 -2.69
CA LEU A 331 -1.98 12.80 -1.49
C LEU A 331 -0.52 13.08 -1.12
N MET A 332 0.40 13.02 -2.09
CA MET A 332 1.82 13.29 -1.87
C MET A 332 2.04 14.71 -1.34
N THR A 333 1.36 15.69 -1.91
CA THR A 333 1.45 17.11 -1.49
C THR A 333 1.00 17.29 -0.05
N GLU A 334 -0.18 16.79 0.32
CA GLU A 334 -0.69 16.98 1.69
C GLU A 334 0.10 16.19 2.75
N LEU A 335 0.59 15.00 2.39
CA LEU A 335 1.49 14.25 3.30
C LEU A 335 2.83 14.96 3.48
N GLU A 336 3.35 15.64 2.46
CA GLU A 336 4.54 16.47 2.57
C GLU A 336 4.29 17.69 3.46
N GLU A 337 3.19 18.43 3.22
CA GLU A 337 2.81 19.62 3.99
C GLU A 337 2.60 19.33 5.49
N THR A 338 2.09 18.14 5.80
CA THR A 338 1.86 17.68 7.19
C THR A 338 3.07 16.98 7.81
N GLY A 339 4.15 16.75 7.04
CA GLY A 339 5.32 15.98 7.46
C GLY A 339 5.10 14.46 7.54
N LEU A 340 3.89 13.97 7.28
CA LEU A 340 3.57 12.54 7.30
C LEU A 340 4.29 11.74 6.21
N LEU A 341 4.73 12.39 5.12
CA LEU A 341 5.47 11.72 4.05
C LEU A 341 6.84 11.21 4.52
N GLU A 342 7.47 11.86 5.50
CA GLU A 342 8.74 11.39 6.10
C GLU A 342 8.56 10.08 6.89
N GLU A 343 7.32 9.75 7.23
CA GLU A 343 6.94 8.59 8.03
C GLU A 343 6.18 7.52 7.22
N THR A 344 5.76 7.85 5.99
CA THR A 344 4.91 7.00 5.15
C THR A 344 5.64 6.53 3.90
N THR A 345 5.82 5.23 3.76
CA THR A 345 6.25 4.60 2.50
C THR A 345 5.01 4.41 1.62
N ILE A 346 5.07 4.85 0.37
CA ILE A 346 3.99 4.66 -0.61
C ILE A 346 4.50 3.72 -1.69
N VAL A 347 3.72 2.68 -2.00
CA VAL A 347 3.97 1.77 -3.12
C VAL A 347 2.81 1.81 -4.11
N TRP A 348 3.13 2.00 -5.38
CA TRP A 348 2.22 1.88 -6.51
C TRP A 348 2.56 0.61 -7.29
N MET A 349 1.58 -0.28 -7.43
CA MET A 349 1.78 -1.55 -8.11
C MET A 349 0.47 -2.20 -8.57
N GLY A 350 0.55 -3.06 -9.58
CA GLY A 350 -0.44 -4.09 -9.88
C GLY A 350 0.19 -5.48 -9.77
N GLU A 351 -0.47 -6.48 -10.36
CA GLU A 351 -0.05 -7.89 -10.37
C GLU A 351 1.06 -8.21 -11.39
N PHE A 352 1.10 -7.47 -12.50
CA PHE A 352 2.06 -7.57 -13.61
C PHE A 352 1.88 -6.35 -14.54
N GLY A 353 2.56 -6.32 -15.69
CA GLY A 353 2.39 -5.29 -16.72
C GLY A 353 1.65 -5.76 -17.97
N ARG A 354 1.77 -4.98 -19.05
CA ARG A 354 1.08 -5.21 -20.32
C ARG A 354 2.03 -5.45 -21.48
N THR A 355 1.57 -6.18 -22.50
CA THR A 355 2.43 -6.53 -23.64
C THR A 355 2.97 -5.28 -24.31
N PRO A 356 4.27 -5.25 -24.64
CA PRO A 356 4.84 -4.18 -25.46
C PRO A 356 4.24 -4.10 -26.86
N ARG A 357 3.93 -5.25 -27.46
CA ARG A 357 3.21 -5.27 -28.73
C ARG A 357 1.74 -4.90 -28.50
N ILE A 358 1.24 -4.00 -29.34
CA ILE A 358 -0.17 -3.60 -29.38
C ILE A 358 -0.92 -4.66 -30.19
N ASN A 359 -2.02 -5.17 -29.64
CA ASN A 359 -2.82 -6.20 -30.31
C ASN A 359 -3.75 -5.59 -31.39
N PRO A 360 -4.39 -6.39 -32.26
CA PRO A 360 -5.25 -5.88 -33.33
C PRO A 360 -6.48 -5.07 -32.85
N GLN A 361 -6.85 -5.18 -31.58
CA GLN A 361 -7.95 -4.43 -30.96
C GLN A 361 -7.48 -3.07 -30.40
N GLY A 362 -6.23 -2.67 -30.66
CA GLY A 362 -5.64 -1.47 -30.08
C GLY A 362 -5.42 -1.58 -28.57
N GLY A 363 -5.36 -2.79 -28.05
CA GLY A 363 -5.14 -3.12 -26.65
C GLY A 363 -3.74 -3.68 -26.37
N ARG A 364 -3.51 -4.08 -25.11
CA ARG A 364 -2.32 -4.82 -24.69
C ARG A 364 -2.72 -5.97 -23.75
N ASP A 365 -2.07 -7.12 -23.92
CA ASP A 365 -2.38 -8.35 -23.20
C ASP A 365 -1.51 -8.53 -21.94
N HIS A 366 -1.69 -9.61 -21.19
CA HIS A 366 -0.97 -9.87 -19.94
C HIS A 366 0.54 -10.04 -20.16
N PHE A 367 1.37 -9.40 -19.34
CA PHE A 367 2.82 -9.43 -19.50
C PHE A 367 3.58 -9.39 -18.16
N PRO A 368 3.93 -10.57 -17.60
CA PRO A 368 4.70 -10.65 -16.36
C PRO A 368 6.22 -10.50 -16.55
N GLY A 369 6.71 -10.54 -17.80
CA GLY A 369 8.13 -10.68 -18.11
C GLY A 369 8.99 -9.44 -17.89
N ALA A 370 8.41 -8.24 -18.06
CA ALA A 370 9.06 -6.97 -17.77
C ALA A 370 8.00 -5.90 -17.52
N TRP A 371 7.95 -5.35 -16.31
CA TRP A 371 6.92 -4.38 -15.90
C TRP A 371 7.44 -3.44 -14.83
N SER A 372 6.61 -2.48 -14.41
CA SER A 372 7.02 -1.41 -13.50
C SER A 372 6.25 -1.35 -12.19
N CYS A 373 6.97 -1.04 -11.12
CA CYS A 373 6.43 -0.59 -9.83
C CYS A 373 7.05 0.75 -9.47
N VAL A 374 6.41 1.50 -8.58
CA VAL A 374 6.96 2.77 -8.07
C VAL A 374 6.87 2.76 -6.54
N LEU A 375 7.95 3.14 -5.87
CA LEU A 375 7.95 3.38 -4.42
C LEU A 375 8.33 4.83 -4.12
N GLY A 376 7.96 5.34 -2.96
CA GLY A 376 8.42 6.65 -2.51
C GLY A 376 8.09 6.96 -1.07
N GLY A 377 8.47 8.16 -0.65
CA GLY A 377 8.31 8.61 0.73
C GLY A 377 9.33 7.99 1.68
N ALA A 378 8.89 7.67 2.89
CA ALA A 378 9.75 7.18 3.97
C ALA A 378 10.56 5.92 3.58
N GLY A 379 11.86 5.94 3.89
CA GLY A 379 12.75 4.78 3.71
C GLY A 379 13.13 4.51 2.26
N ILE A 380 12.64 5.31 1.31
CA ILE A 380 12.93 5.16 -0.13
C ILE A 380 13.84 6.30 -0.60
N GLN A 381 14.90 5.93 -1.31
CA GLN A 381 15.74 6.88 -2.03
C GLN A 381 14.93 7.40 -3.22
N GLY A 382 14.46 8.65 -3.17
CA GLY A 382 13.72 9.27 -4.28
C GLY A 382 14.63 9.67 -5.46
N GLY A 383 14.00 9.92 -6.62
CA GLY A 383 14.66 10.37 -7.84
C GLY A 383 15.51 9.33 -8.54
N SER A 384 15.18 8.04 -8.38
CA SER A 384 15.93 6.95 -8.99
C SER A 384 15.10 6.11 -9.96
N VAL A 385 15.79 5.46 -10.90
CA VAL A 385 15.21 4.46 -11.79
C VAL A 385 16.08 3.21 -11.69
N ILE A 386 15.46 2.10 -11.30
CA ILE A 386 16.11 0.81 -11.13
C ILE A 386 15.81 -0.09 -12.31
N GLY A 387 16.89 -0.60 -12.87
CA GLY A 387 16.87 -1.49 -14.02
C GLY A 387 16.33 -0.82 -15.29
N LYS A 388 16.27 -1.62 -16.34
CA LYS A 388 15.91 -1.15 -17.68
C LYS A 388 15.32 -2.28 -18.49
N THR A 389 14.38 -1.97 -19.38
CA THR A 389 13.90 -2.91 -20.40
C THR A 389 14.57 -2.64 -21.76
N THR A 390 14.51 -3.61 -22.66
CA THR A 390 14.97 -3.48 -24.05
C THR A 390 14.27 -2.33 -24.79
N ALA A 391 14.84 -1.89 -25.91
CA ALA A 391 14.28 -0.75 -26.67
C ALA A 391 12.85 -1.01 -27.18
N ASP A 392 12.50 -2.29 -27.40
CA ASP A 392 11.17 -2.75 -27.78
C ASP A 392 10.27 -3.08 -26.58
N GLY A 393 10.77 -3.00 -25.34
CA GLY A 393 10.07 -3.30 -24.09
C GLY A 393 9.89 -4.79 -23.78
N MET A 394 10.35 -5.70 -24.65
CA MET A 394 10.03 -7.14 -24.60
C MET A 394 10.79 -7.93 -23.54
N ALA A 395 11.87 -7.39 -22.96
CA ALA A 395 12.63 -8.06 -21.91
C ALA A 395 13.25 -7.07 -20.94
N VAL A 396 13.52 -7.52 -19.73
CA VAL A 396 14.43 -6.83 -18.82
C VAL A 396 15.85 -6.93 -19.38
N ALA A 397 16.49 -5.78 -19.61
CA ALA A 397 17.84 -5.66 -20.11
C ALA A 397 18.88 -5.49 -18.98
N ASP A 398 18.46 -4.96 -17.84
CA ASP A 398 19.34 -4.70 -16.70
C ASP A 398 18.61 -4.82 -15.36
N ASN A 399 19.35 -5.30 -14.35
CA ASN A 399 18.95 -5.46 -12.94
C ASN A 399 17.55 -6.07 -12.73
N PRO A 400 17.31 -7.35 -13.11
CA PRO A 400 16.01 -7.99 -12.95
C PRO A 400 15.60 -8.09 -11.48
N VAL A 401 14.39 -7.62 -11.18
CA VAL A 401 13.81 -7.64 -9.83
C VAL A 401 12.74 -8.72 -9.75
N THR A 402 12.90 -9.62 -8.77
CA THR A 402 11.89 -10.65 -8.48
C THR A 402 10.86 -10.14 -7.47
N ALA A 403 9.69 -10.79 -7.40
CA ALA A 403 8.68 -10.45 -6.41
C ALA A 403 9.20 -10.54 -4.96
N PRO A 404 9.95 -11.59 -4.54
CA PRO A 404 10.56 -11.62 -3.21
C PRO A 404 11.50 -10.44 -2.94
N ASP A 405 12.37 -10.08 -3.87
CA ASP A 405 13.34 -8.97 -3.68
C ASP A 405 12.63 -7.63 -3.52
N PHE A 406 11.60 -7.39 -4.33
CA PHE A 406 10.75 -6.21 -4.22
C PHE A 406 10.04 -6.14 -2.86
N LEU A 407 9.47 -7.25 -2.39
CA LEU A 407 8.78 -7.32 -1.10
C LEU A 407 9.75 -7.20 0.08
N ALA A 408 10.96 -7.73 -0.04
CA ALA A 408 12.01 -7.56 0.97
C ALA A 408 12.45 -6.08 1.07
N THR A 409 12.56 -5.40 -0.07
CA THR A 409 12.80 -3.95 -0.13
C THR A 409 11.69 -3.16 0.57
N LEU A 410 10.43 -3.53 0.35
CA LEU A 410 9.29 -2.89 1.01
C LEU A 410 9.33 -3.09 2.54
N CYS A 411 9.73 -4.26 3.01
CA CYS A 411 9.93 -4.53 4.44
C CYS A 411 10.98 -3.59 5.03
N GLU A 412 12.16 -3.51 4.41
CA GLU A 412 13.24 -2.64 4.90
C GLU A 412 12.85 -1.15 4.88
N ALA A 413 12.13 -0.70 3.84
CA ALA A 413 11.66 0.69 3.73
C ALA A 413 10.79 1.10 4.93
N VAL A 414 9.94 0.20 5.42
CA VAL A 414 9.11 0.42 6.62
C VAL A 414 9.79 -0.01 7.93
N GLY A 415 11.08 -0.34 7.89
CA GLY A 415 11.88 -0.69 9.07
C GLY A 415 11.55 -2.06 9.68
N VAL A 416 11.03 -2.99 8.88
CA VAL A 416 10.75 -4.38 9.28
C VAL A 416 11.78 -5.29 8.62
N ASP A 417 12.37 -6.19 9.40
CA ASP A 417 13.29 -7.20 8.87
C ASP A 417 12.49 -8.21 7.99
N PRO A 418 12.81 -8.37 6.69
CA PRO A 418 12.11 -9.31 5.82
C PRO A 418 12.21 -10.77 6.31
N GLU A 419 13.24 -11.11 7.08
CA GLU A 419 13.41 -12.44 7.67
C GLU A 419 12.55 -12.68 8.92
N THR A 420 11.78 -11.68 9.38
CA THR A 420 10.87 -11.84 10.53
C THR A 420 9.93 -13.02 10.31
N GLU A 421 9.97 -13.98 11.23
CA GLU A 421 9.22 -15.22 11.11
C GLU A 421 7.81 -15.10 11.70
N ASN A 422 6.82 -15.55 10.93
CA ASN A 422 5.46 -15.75 11.38
C ASN A 422 5.16 -17.24 11.48
N MET A 423 4.55 -17.66 12.60
CA MET A 423 4.25 -19.07 12.83
C MET A 423 2.95 -19.47 12.13
N ALA A 424 3.03 -20.42 11.21
CA ALA A 424 1.86 -21.06 10.63
C ALA A 424 1.18 -22.04 11.62
N ALA A 425 -0.02 -22.49 11.26
CA ALA A 425 -0.83 -23.38 12.11
C ALA A 425 -0.15 -24.72 12.44
N ASP A 426 0.72 -25.20 11.56
CA ASP A 426 1.55 -26.41 11.73
C ASP A 426 2.86 -26.14 12.51
N ARG A 427 3.00 -24.95 13.10
CA ARG A 427 4.19 -24.44 13.81
C ARG A 427 5.44 -24.28 12.93
N ARG A 428 5.26 -24.22 11.62
CA ARG A 428 6.35 -23.88 10.69
C ARG A 428 6.62 -22.37 10.72
N PRO A 429 7.86 -21.93 10.96
CA PRO A 429 8.24 -20.53 10.77
C PRO A 429 8.22 -20.18 9.29
N ILE A 430 7.62 -19.04 8.95
CA ILE A 430 7.55 -18.51 7.59
C ILE A 430 7.97 -17.05 7.61
N LYS A 431 9.05 -16.71 6.91
CA LYS A 431 9.56 -15.35 6.74
C LYS A 431 8.54 -14.48 6.00
N ILE A 432 8.57 -13.15 6.20
CA ILE A 432 7.75 -12.22 5.42
C ILE A 432 8.18 -12.23 3.95
N SER A 433 9.50 -12.20 3.70
CA SER A 433 10.07 -12.40 2.36
C SER A 433 11.39 -13.17 2.46
N GLU A 434 11.66 -14.00 1.46
CA GLU A 434 12.96 -14.68 1.28
C GLU A 434 13.88 -13.95 0.29
N GLY A 435 13.44 -12.79 -0.23
CA GLY A 435 14.20 -12.00 -1.20
C GLY A 435 15.30 -11.16 -0.56
N LEU A 436 16.12 -10.57 -1.43
CA LEU A 436 17.18 -9.64 -1.07
C LEU A 436 16.73 -8.19 -1.35
N PRO A 437 16.76 -7.30 -0.35
CA PRO A 437 16.43 -5.89 -0.54
C PRO A 437 17.32 -5.21 -1.58
N ILE A 438 16.69 -4.41 -2.45
CA ILE A 438 17.34 -3.60 -3.48
C ILE A 438 17.90 -2.35 -2.82
N LYS A 439 19.19 -2.37 -2.53
CA LYS A 439 19.85 -1.33 -1.72
C LYS A 439 19.80 0.05 -2.38
N GLU A 440 19.78 0.09 -3.71
CA GLU A 440 19.70 1.32 -4.49
C GLU A 440 18.35 2.05 -4.31
N LEU A 441 17.31 1.37 -3.82
CA LEU A 441 16.00 1.96 -3.52
C LEU A 441 15.86 2.50 -2.10
N LEU A 442 16.80 2.22 -1.20
CA LEU A 442 16.68 2.53 0.23
C LEU A 442 17.48 3.77 0.61
N ALA A 443 16.93 4.60 1.51
CA ALA A 443 17.49 5.90 1.94
C ALA A 443 18.34 5.86 3.24
#